data_AF-A0A831JPY0-F1
#
_entry.id   AF-A0A831JPY0-F1
#
_cell.length_a   1.000
_cell.length_b   1.000
_cell.length_c   1.000
_cell.angle_alpha   90.00
_cell.angle_beta   90.00
_cell.angle_gamma   90.00
#
_symmetry.space_group_name_H-M   'P 1'
#
loop_
_entity.id
_entity.type
_entity.pdbx_description
1 polymer ?
#
loop_
_entity_poly.entity_id
_entity_poly.type
_entity_poly.pdbx_seq_one_letter_code
_entity_poly.pdbx_strand_id
1 'polypeptide(L)'
;MSQEWNSNEAKKIIEHKPNSPIVVESERELELENLPELEEGKIYHSTTYPFAFRREEQPYNRYTLQKTIGGLKYIFRLSEGYGNSYSFLFKTREYAYARIRLSPEDQTILRNAISSFIEAAASLKSIKAIGISPADTAYYGSDVGRCIEEILANPNNKLTRDEIKSGHLPHEVFELYYSLFDKDFLPDKLRRKGKAKERSEYFKIMFEKYMPGWVIENIPGMFSDLVLKRID
;
A
#
# COMPACT_ATOMS: atom_id res chain seq x y z
N MET A 1 7.23 30.69 20.93
CA MET A 1 6.14 30.22 21.81
C MET A 1 5.57 28.96 21.21
N SER A 2 5.98 27.81 21.76
CA SER A 2 5.49 26.49 21.41
C SER A 2 4.05 26.36 21.90
N GLN A 3 3.09 26.22 20.99
CA GLN A 3 1.75 25.78 21.36
C GLN A 3 1.82 24.29 21.68
N GLU A 4 1.63 23.94 22.94
CA GLU A 4 1.30 22.59 23.37
C GLU A 4 -0.10 22.26 22.85
N TRP A 5 -0.19 21.19 22.05
CA TRP A 5 -1.44 20.70 21.49
C TRP A 5 -2.10 19.72 22.47
N ASN A 6 -3.22 20.14 23.04
CA ASN A 6 -4.07 19.29 23.88
C ASN A 6 -4.75 18.20 23.04
N SER A 7 -4.49 16.93 23.36
CA SER A 7 -4.93 15.74 22.64
C SER A 7 -6.20 15.11 23.22
N ASN A 8 -7.32 15.84 23.23
CA ASN A 8 -8.63 15.28 23.60
C ASN A 8 -9.65 15.52 22.49
N GLU A 9 -9.62 14.69 21.44
CA GLU A 9 -10.67 14.61 20.43
C GLU A 9 -11.33 13.22 20.51
N ALA A 10 -12.67 13.21 20.59
CA ALA A 10 -13.47 12.03 20.85
C ALA A 10 -13.51 11.10 19.62
N LYS A 11 -12.90 9.92 19.73
CA LYS A 11 -12.98 8.86 18.72
C LYS A 11 -14.34 8.17 18.81
N LYS A 12 -15.12 8.18 17.72
CA LYS A 12 -16.35 7.37 17.62
C LYS A 12 -16.00 6.00 17.00
N ILE A 13 -16.26 4.93 17.75
CA ILE A 13 -16.04 3.54 17.33
C ILE A 13 -17.35 3.03 16.72
N ILE A 14 -17.31 2.58 15.47
CA ILE A 14 -18.43 1.90 14.82
C ILE A 14 -18.05 0.42 14.66
N GLU A 15 -18.71 -0.45 15.41
CA GLU A 15 -18.60 -1.91 15.25
C GLU A 15 -19.60 -2.38 14.19
N HIS A 16 -19.11 -3.04 13.16
CA HIS A 16 -19.96 -3.69 12.16
C HIS A 16 -19.75 -5.20 12.21
N LYS A 17 -20.73 -5.97 12.70
CA LYS A 17 -20.76 -7.46 12.68
C LYS A 17 -19.57 -8.17 13.36
N PRO A 18 -19.75 -9.41 13.86
CA PRO A 18 -18.61 -10.19 14.34
C PRO A 18 -17.61 -10.42 13.19
N ASN A 19 -16.33 -10.11 13.45
CA ASN A 19 -15.18 -10.19 12.53
C ASN A 19 -15.02 -9.10 11.45
N SER A 20 -15.80 -8.00 11.44
CA SER A 20 -15.44 -6.88 10.55
C SER A 20 -14.46 -5.91 11.24
N PRO A 21 -13.58 -5.24 10.48
CA PRO A 21 -12.65 -4.26 11.01
C PRO A 21 -13.38 -3.14 11.75
N ILE A 22 -12.85 -2.74 12.90
CA ILE A 22 -13.37 -1.60 13.65
C ILE A 22 -13.11 -0.32 12.86
N VAL A 23 -14.17 0.46 12.60
CA VAL A 23 -14.07 1.75 11.92
C VAL A 23 -13.99 2.87 12.95
N VAL A 24 -12.96 3.69 12.84
CA VAL A 24 -12.74 4.88 13.67
C VAL A 24 -12.93 6.11 12.79
N GLU A 25 -13.93 6.94 13.09
CA GLU A 25 -14.09 8.24 12.44
C GLU A 25 -13.00 9.19 12.95
N SER A 26 -12.28 9.82 12.02
CA SER A 26 -11.23 10.80 12.28
C SER A 26 -11.63 12.13 11.65
N GLU A 27 -11.69 13.18 12.48
CA GLU A 27 -11.97 14.56 12.03
C GLU A 27 -10.77 15.21 11.30
N ARG A 28 -9.59 14.55 11.31
CA ARG A 28 -8.37 15.07 10.69
C ARG A 28 -8.10 14.45 9.32
N GLU A 29 -7.60 15.27 8.43
CA GLU A 29 -7.00 14.82 7.17
C GLU A 29 -5.73 14.02 7.47
N LEU A 30 -5.76 12.73 7.14
CA LEU A 30 -4.67 11.80 7.40
C LEU A 30 -3.71 11.76 6.20
N GLU A 31 -2.72 12.67 6.21
CA GLU A 31 -1.59 12.62 5.28
C GLU A 31 -0.63 11.48 5.65
N LEU A 32 -0.05 10.81 4.65
CA LEU A 32 0.80 9.61 4.85
C LEU A 32 2.00 9.87 5.77
N GLU A 33 2.50 11.10 5.76
CA GLU A 33 3.70 11.54 6.48
C GLU A 33 3.38 11.93 7.92
N ASN A 34 2.10 12.22 8.22
CA ASN A 34 1.61 12.73 9.50
C ASN A 34 0.52 11.83 10.13
N LEU A 35 0.46 10.55 9.74
CA LEU A 35 -0.46 9.61 10.35
C LEU A 35 -0.12 9.49 11.86
N PRO A 36 -1.07 9.72 12.80
CA PRO A 36 -0.87 9.29 14.18
C PRO A 36 -0.55 7.79 14.18
N GLU A 37 0.02 7.26 15.28
CA GLU A 37 0.19 5.81 15.38
C GLU A 37 -1.18 5.14 15.17
N LEU A 38 -1.38 4.60 13.97
CA LEU A 38 -2.59 3.91 13.59
C LEU A 38 -2.60 2.64 14.41
N GLU A 39 -3.61 2.50 15.26
CA GLU A 39 -3.80 1.27 16.00
C GLU A 39 -3.98 0.10 15.01
N GLU A 40 -3.19 -0.95 15.22
CA GLU A 40 -3.13 -2.08 14.31
C GLU A 40 -4.51 -2.76 14.17
N GLY A 41 -4.90 -3.06 12.93
CA GLY A 41 -6.15 -3.76 12.64
C GLY A 41 -7.40 -2.88 12.58
N LYS A 42 -7.31 -1.57 12.88
CA LYS A 42 -8.44 -0.63 12.79
C LYS A 42 -8.45 0.14 11.47
N ILE A 43 -9.65 0.32 10.90
CA ILE A 43 -9.87 1.16 9.72
C ILE A 43 -10.19 2.58 10.20
N TYR A 44 -9.39 3.54 9.78
CA TYR A 44 -9.63 4.96 10.04
C TYR A 44 -10.31 5.58 8.83
N HIS A 45 -11.50 6.13 9.03
CA HIS A 45 -12.23 6.92 8.04
C HIS A 45 -11.96 8.40 8.29
N SER A 46 -11.56 9.11 7.26
CA SER A 46 -11.27 10.56 7.29
C SER A 46 -11.82 11.19 6.02
N THR A 47 -11.99 12.51 6.05
CA THR A 47 -12.34 13.31 4.88
C THR A 47 -11.13 14.16 4.44
N THR A 48 -10.96 14.31 3.13
CA THR A 48 -9.89 15.11 2.50
C THR A 48 -10.53 16.04 1.47
N TYR A 49 -9.98 17.25 1.31
CA TYR A 49 -10.44 18.17 0.28
C TYR A 49 -9.55 18.08 -0.96
N PRO A 50 -10.10 18.14 -2.18
CA PRO A 50 -9.28 18.14 -3.40
C PRO A 50 -8.28 19.31 -3.39
N PHE A 51 -7.00 19.00 -3.65
CA PHE A 51 -5.85 19.93 -3.61
C PHE A 51 -5.95 21.15 -4.56
N ALA A 52 -6.97 21.22 -5.43
CA ALA A 52 -7.06 22.22 -6.51
C ALA A 52 -8.40 22.97 -6.62
N PHE A 53 -9.43 22.63 -5.83
CA PHE A 53 -10.75 23.23 -5.99
C PHE A 53 -11.37 23.68 -4.67
N ARG A 54 -12.26 24.68 -4.78
CA ARG A 54 -12.79 25.53 -3.71
C ARG A 54 -13.33 24.69 -2.54
N ARG A 55 -13.24 25.23 -1.31
CA ARG A 55 -13.87 24.70 -0.06
C ARG A 55 -15.40 24.48 -0.13
N GLU A 56 -16.01 24.67 -1.30
CA GLU A 56 -17.44 24.48 -1.59
C GLU A 56 -17.73 23.07 -2.14
N GLU A 57 -16.72 22.26 -2.48
CA GLU A 57 -16.92 20.87 -2.89
C GLU A 57 -17.12 19.93 -1.69
N GLN A 58 -17.91 18.87 -1.89
CA GLN A 58 -18.07 17.83 -0.88
C GLN A 58 -16.71 17.17 -0.57
N PRO A 59 -16.40 16.93 0.70
CA PRO A 59 -15.16 16.27 1.06
C PRO A 59 -15.10 14.84 0.50
N TYR A 60 -13.92 14.44 0.04
CA TYR A 60 -13.67 13.08 -0.42
C TYR A 60 -13.41 12.16 0.77
N ASN A 61 -13.97 10.96 0.71
CA ASN A 61 -13.79 9.92 1.71
C ASN A 61 -12.42 9.25 1.56
N ARG A 62 -11.73 9.01 2.69
CA ARG A 62 -10.48 8.27 2.75
C ARG A 62 -10.53 7.25 3.89
N TYR A 63 -10.18 6.01 3.58
CA TYR A 63 -10.07 4.91 4.53
C TYR A 63 -8.62 4.46 4.60
N THR A 64 -8.09 4.26 5.82
CA THR A 64 -6.70 3.81 6.04
C THR A 64 -6.65 2.71 7.08
N LEU A 65 -5.89 1.64 6.82
CA LEU A 65 -5.64 0.55 7.76
C LEU A 65 -4.14 0.27 7.85
N GLN A 66 -3.64 0.12 9.07
CA GLN A 66 -2.29 -0.40 9.33
C GLN A 66 -2.36 -1.86 9.78
N LYS A 67 -1.48 -2.70 9.24
CA LYS A 67 -1.35 -4.11 9.65
C LYS A 67 0.08 -4.61 9.50
N THR A 68 0.60 -5.30 10.52
CA THR A 68 1.90 -5.94 10.48
C THR A 68 1.77 -7.36 9.92
N ILE A 69 2.54 -7.69 8.88
CA ILE A 69 2.50 -9.00 8.20
C ILE A 69 3.93 -9.41 7.83
N GLY A 70 4.38 -10.59 8.24
CA GLY A 70 5.75 -11.03 8.02
C GLY A 70 6.80 -10.04 8.54
N GLY A 71 6.51 -9.34 9.65
CA GLY A 71 7.38 -8.31 10.23
C GLY A 71 7.36 -6.94 9.53
N LEU A 72 6.55 -6.74 8.49
CA LEU A 72 6.44 -5.48 7.75
C LEU A 72 5.11 -4.76 8.06
N LYS A 73 5.10 -3.44 8.27
CA LYS A 73 3.87 -2.67 8.53
C LYS A 73 3.27 -2.17 7.23
N TYR A 74 2.23 -2.84 6.77
CA TYR A 74 1.43 -2.44 5.62
C TYR A 74 0.47 -1.33 6.00
N ILE A 75 0.36 -0.33 5.12
CA ILE A 75 -0.65 0.72 5.13
C ILE A 75 -1.52 0.53 3.89
N PHE A 76 -2.76 0.10 4.11
CA PHE A 76 -3.80 0.03 3.09
C PHE A 76 -4.56 1.34 3.06
N ARG A 77 -4.91 1.81 1.85
CA ARG A 77 -5.64 3.05 1.65
C ARG A 77 -6.66 2.90 0.54
N LEU A 78 -7.89 3.33 0.81
CA LEU A 78 -8.95 3.52 -0.19
C LEU A 78 -9.32 5.00 -0.20
N SER A 79 -9.18 5.68 -1.34
CA SER A 79 -9.44 7.11 -1.47
C SER A 79 -10.48 7.38 -2.54
N GLU A 80 -11.47 8.21 -2.21
CA GLU A 80 -12.38 8.81 -3.16
C GLU A 80 -11.67 9.92 -3.95
N GLY A 81 -12.00 10.02 -5.22
CA GLY A 81 -11.62 11.07 -6.14
C GLY A 81 -12.83 11.57 -6.90
N TYR A 82 -12.57 12.38 -7.93
CA TYR A 82 -13.61 13.04 -8.71
C TYR A 82 -14.65 12.05 -9.27
N GLY A 83 -15.93 12.45 -9.25
CA GLY A 83 -17.04 11.65 -9.78
C GLY A 83 -17.35 10.38 -8.99
N ASN A 84 -17.13 10.37 -7.67
CA ASN A 84 -17.27 9.21 -6.79
C ASN A 84 -16.43 8.01 -7.24
N SER A 85 -15.28 8.28 -7.87
CA SER A 85 -14.32 7.23 -8.22
C SER A 85 -13.50 6.87 -6.98
N TYR A 86 -13.25 5.58 -6.76
CA TYR A 86 -12.41 5.14 -5.65
C TYR A 86 -11.13 4.51 -6.16
N SER A 87 -10.03 4.74 -5.45
CA SER A 87 -8.73 4.12 -5.75
C SER A 87 -8.17 3.43 -4.52
N PHE A 88 -7.74 2.17 -4.71
CA PHE A 88 -7.03 1.42 -3.69
C PHE A 88 -5.52 1.46 -3.95
N LEU A 89 -4.80 1.79 -2.88
CA LEU A 89 -3.35 1.78 -2.79
C LEU A 89 -2.98 1.01 -1.52
N PHE A 90 -1.84 0.35 -1.54
CA PHE A 90 -1.17 -0.01 -0.30
C PHE A 90 0.33 0.20 -0.42
N LYS A 91 0.99 0.44 0.70
CA LYS A 91 2.45 0.52 0.80
C LYS A 91 2.88 -0.06 2.14
N THR A 92 4.18 -0.19 2.41
CA THR A 92 4.64 -0.37 3.79
C THR A 92 5.08 0.96 4.38
N ARG A 93 5.04 1.10 5.71
CA ARG A 93 5.61 2.30 6.39
C ARG A 93 7.12 2.31 6.27
N GLU A 94 7.71 1.12 6.33
CA GLU A 94 9.13 0.94 6.24
C GLU A 94 9.61 1.25 4.80
N TYR A 95 8.86 0.88 3.74
CA TYR A 95 9.29 1.06 2.34
C TYR A 95 8.15 1.09 1.28
N ALA A 96 8.48 1.41 0.03
CA ALA A 96 7.62 1.18 -1.15
C ALA A 96 7.60 -0.30 -1.63
N TYR A 97 8.22 -1.23 -0.89
CA TYR A 97 8.60 -2.56 -1.38
C TYR A 97 8.11 -3.69 -0.47
N ALA A 98 6.99 -4.31 -0.80
CA ALA A 98 6.39 -5.31 0.08
C ALA A 98 5.62 -6.39 -0.67
N ARG A 99 6.33 -7.21 -1.46
CA ARG A 99 5.79 -8.47 -2.01
C ARG A 99 6.82 -9.59 -2.15
N ILE A 100 8.12 -9.28 -2.23
CA ILE A 100 9.11 -10.18 -2.84
C ILE A 100 9.56 -11.33 -1.90
N ARG A 101 9.25 -11.30 -0.60
CA ARG A 101 9.62 -12.40 0.34
C ARG A 101 8.62 -12.64 1.49
N LEU A 102 7.32 -12.42 1.27
CA LEU A 102 6.35 -12.97 2.21
C LEU A 102 6.34 -14.50 2.07
N SER A 103 6.34 -15.21 3.20
CA SER A 103 6.05 -16.66 3.24
C SER A 103 4.70 -16.94 2.56
N PRO A 104 4.45 -18.15 2.03
CA PRO A 104 3.13 -18.49 1.49
C PRO A 104 1.97 -18.19 2.46
N GLU A 105 2.22 -18.38 3.75
CA GLU A 105 1.31 -18.06 4.85
C GLU A 105 1.08 -16.55 4.96
N ASP A 106 2.15 -15.75 5.02
CA ASP A 106 2.06 -14.29 5.10
C ASP A 106 1.43 -13.68 3.83
N GLN A 107 1.67 -14.27 2.66
CA GLN A 107 0.99 -13.87 1.44
C GLN A 107 -0.51 -14.09 1.56
N THR A 108 -0.94 -15.20 2.16
CA THR A 108 -2.36 -15.46 2.41
C THR A 108 -2.95 -14.44 3.39
N ILE A 109 -2.20 -14.11 4.46
CA ILE A 109 -2.60 -13.07 5.42
C ILE A 109 -2.74 -11.70 4.73
N LEU A 110 -1.80 -11.33 3.85
CA LEU A 110 -1.84 -10.09 3.08
C LEU A 110 -3.08 -10.04 2.18
N ARG A 111 -3.35 -11.11 1.43
CA ARG A 111 -4.52 -11.17 0.53
C ARG A 111 -5.83 -11.06 1.30
N ASN A 112 -5.96 -11.77 2.42
CA ASN A 112 -7.12 -11.68 3.31
C ASN A 112 -7.28 -10.29 3.93
N ALA A 113 -6.17 -9.63 4.29
CA ALA A 113 -6.21 -8.28 4.85
C ALA A 113 -6.68 -7.26 3.80
N ILE A 114 -6.20 -7.36 2.56
CA ILE A 114 -6.63 -6.50 1.45
C ILE A 114 -8.12 -6.69 1.16
N SER A 115 -8.59 -7.94 1.01
CA SER A 115 -10.01 -8.21 0.71
C SER A 115 -10.92 -7.73 1.84
N SER A 116 -10.59 -8.04 3.10
CA SER A 116 -11.38 -7.63 4.26
C SER A 116 -11.44 -6.11 4.41
N PHE A 117 -10.33 -5.42 4.12
CA PHE A 117 -10.27 -3.97 4.14
C PHE A 117 -11.17 -3.35 3.08
N ILE A 118 -11.08 -3.83 1.83
CA ILE A 118 -11.87 -3.32 0.71
C ILE A 118 -13.37 -3.56 0.96
N GLU A 119 -13.77 -4.76 1.39
CA GLU A 119 -15.17 -5.08 1.69
C GLU A 119 -15.73 -4.19 2.81
N ALA A 120 -14.98 -4.04 3.90
CA ALA A 120 -15.39 -3.20 5.02
C ALA A 120 -15.58 -1.75 4.57
N ALA A 121 -14.61 -1.17 3.86
CA ALA A 121 -14.70 0.21 3.37
C ALA A 121 -15.81 0.39 2.33
N ALA A 122 -15.98 -0.57 1.41
CA ALA A 122 -17.02 -0.52 0.36
C ALA A 122 -18.44 -0.62 0.92
N SER A 123 -18.62 -1.32 2.04
CA SER A 123 -19.92 -1.45 2.71
C SER A 123 -20.42 -0.13 3.32
N LEU A 124 -19.52 0.79 3.68
CA LEU A 124 -19.86 2.06 4.36
C LEU A 124 -20.49 3.11 3.43
N LYS A 125 -20.17 3.08 2.13
CA LYS A 125 -20.61 4.09 1.14
C LYS A 125 -21.24 3.50 -0.11
N SER A 126 -21.60 2.22 -0.08
CA SER A 126 -22.13 1.50 -1.25
C SER A 126 -21.22 1.66 -2.49
N ILE A 127 -19.90 1.54 -2.28
CA ILE A 127 -18.91 1.70 -3.35
C ILE A 127 -19.12 0.60 -4.39
N LYS A 128 -19.30 1.00 -5.66
CA LYS A 128 -19.57 0.08 -6.78
C LYS A 128 -18.35 -0.24 -7.63
N ALA A 129 -17.36 0.64 -7.67
CA ALA A 129 -16.16 0.47 -8.47
C ALA A 129 -14.92 1.02 -7.77
N ILE A 130 -13.81 0.31 -7.89
CA ILE A 130 -12.53 0.66 -7.27
C ILE A 130 -11.42 0.47 -8.31
N GLY A 131 -10.74 1.55 -8.68
CA GLY A 131 -9.49 1.51 -9.42
C GLY A 131 -8.37 0.98 -8.54
N ILE A 132 -7.61 0.02 -9.06
CA ILE A 132 -6.47 -0.56 -8.36
C ILE A 132 -5.22 0.01 -9.00
N SER A 133 -4.49 0.81 -8.21
CA SER A 133 -3.13 1.19 -8.55
C SER A 133 -2.20 0.38 -7.64
N PRO A 134 -1.70 -0.77 -8.10
CA PRO A 134 -0.81 -1.58 -7.30
C PRO A 134 0.41 -0.72 -6.94
N ALA A 135 0.81 -0.76 -5.66
CA ALA A 135 1.98 -0.05 -5.14
C ALA A 135 3.13 0.00 -6.16
N ASP A 136 3.77 1.17 -6.28
CA ASP A 136 4.98 1.39 -7.08
C ASP A 136 6.16 0.53 -6.57
N THR A 137 6.11 -0.78 -6.79
CA THR A 137 7.25 -1.65 -6.52
C THR A 137 8.16 -1.61 -7.74
N ALA A 138 9.26 -0.86 -7.58
CA ALA A 138 10.21 -0.54 -8.63
C ALA A 138 11.28 -1.61 -8.91
N TYR A 139 11.27 -2.82 -8.34
CA TYR A 139 12.38 -3.79 -8.51
C TYR A 139 11.97 -5.26 -8.67
N TYR A 140 12.65 -5.96 -9.59
CA TYR A 140 12.64 -7.42 -9.76
C TYR A 140 13.67 -8.11 -8.85
N GLY A 141 13.53 -9.42 -8.60
CA GLY A 141 14.60 -10.20 -7.94
C GLY A 141 15.96 -10.12 -8.66
N SER A 142 15.94 -9.93 -9.99
CA SER A 142 17.14 -9.66 -10.78
C SER A 142 17.67 -8.23 -10.63
N ASP A 143 16.84 -7.26 -10.23
CA ASP A 143 17.29 -5.92 -9.85
C ASP A 143 18.02 -5.98 -8.49
N VAL A 144 17.54 -6.82 -7.55
CA VAL A 144 18.26 -7.12 -6.29
C VAL A 144 19.61 -7.77 -6.58
N GLY A 145 19.65 -8.77 -7.48
CA GLY A 145 20.89 -9.42 -7.90
C GLY A 145 21.91 -8.42 -8.46
N ARG A 146 21.49 -7.50 -9.34
CA ARG A 146 22.35 -6.42 -9.84
C ARG A 146 22.83 -5.48 -8.75
N CYS A 147 21.95 -5.11 -7.81
CA CYS A 147 22.32 -4.25 -6.70
C CYS A 147 23.40 -4.92 -5.83
N ILE A 148 23.30 -6.23 -5.60
CA ILE A 148 24.35 -7.02 -4.95
C ILE A 148 25.66 -6.96 -5.74
N GLU A 149 25.64 -7.10 -7.08
CA GLU A 149 26.87 -6.98 -7.88
C GLU A 149 27.53 -5.60 -7.71
N GLU A 150 26.74 -4.53 -7.74
CA GLU A 150 27.28 -3.18 -7.57
C GLU A 150 27.83 -2.97 -6.15
N ILE A 151 27.17 -3.49 -5.11
CA ILE A 151 27.70 -3.49 -3.73
C ILE A 151 29.03 -4.23 -3.65
N LEU A 152 29.11 -5.43 -4.23
CA LEU A 152 30.33 -6.24 -4.22
C LEU A 152 31.50 -5.56 -4.96
N ALA A 153 31.19 -4.74 -5.95
CA ALA A 153 32.18 -3.95 -6.69
C ALA A 153 32.59 -2.64 -5.99
N ASN A 154 31.89 -2.24 -4.91
CA ASN A 154 32.25 -1.03 -4.16
C ASN A 154 33.52 -1.26 -3.34
N PRO A 155 34.55 -0.40 -3.45
CA PRO A 155 35.82 -0.56 -2.72
C PRO A 155 35.67 -0.47 -1.19
N ASN A 156 34.59 0.14 -0.68
CA ASN A 156 34.32 0.25 0.75
C ASN A 156 33.46 -0.89 1.30
N ASN A 157 32.97 -1.80 0.45
CA ASN A 157 32.19 -2.95 0.90
C ASN A 157 33.11 -4.01 1.54
N LYS A 158 32.67 -4.52 2.69
CA LYS A 158 33.38 -5.58 3.45
C LYS A 158 32.63 -6.91 3.45
N LEU A 159 31.41 -6.94 2.92
CA LEU A 159 30.55 -8.12 2.94
C LEU A 159 30.74 -8.97 1.70
N THR A 160 30.73 -10.29 1.88
CA THR A 160 30.68 -11.27 0.80
C THR A 160 29.27 -11.40 0.24
N ARG A 161 29.16 -12.01 -0.95
CA ARG A 161 27.86 -12.29 -1.58
C ARG A 161 26.93 -13.10 -0.68
N ASP A 162 27.47 -14.10 0.01
CA ASP A 162 26.68 -15.00 0.84
C ASP A 162 26.21 -14.32 2.12
N GLU A 163 27.05 -13.48 2.74
CA GLU A 163 26.64 -12.64 3.88
C GLU A 163 25.53 -11.66 3.51
N ILE A 164 25.58 -11.08 2.30
CA ILE A 164 24.50 -10.23 1.80
C ILE A 164 23.24 -11.07 1.56
N LYS A 165 23.33 -12.20 0.85
CA LYS A 165 22.14 -13.00 0.49
C LYS A 165 21.44 -13.66 1.69
N SER A 166 22.21 -14.07 2.69
CA SER A 166 21.71 -14.78 3.87
C SER A 166 21.37 -13.83 5.02
N GLY A 167 22.12 -12.74 5.17
CA GLY A 167 21.96 -11.78 6.26
C GLY A 167 21.08 -10.58 5.92
N HIS A 168 20.81 -10.31 4.65
CA HIS A 168 20.02 -9.15 4.23
C HIS A 168 18.77 -9.57 3.43
N LEU A 169 17.63 -9.04 3.85
CA LEU A 169 16.42 -9.01 3.06
C LEU A 169 16.63 -8.10 1.83
N PRO A 170 15.89 -8.33 0.72
CA PRO A 170 16.08 -7.56 -0.51
C PRO A 170 16.03 -6.04 -0.38
N HIS A 171 15.32 -5.50 0.60
CA HIS A 171 15.28 -4.05 0.84
C HIS A 171 16.54 -3.56 1.55
N GLU A 172 17.05 -4.32 2.52
CA GLU A 172 18.30 -4.04 3.23
C GLU A 172 19.49 -4.06 2.27
N VAL A 173 19.41 -4.78 1.16
CA VAL A 173 20.37 -4.69 0.06
C VAL A 173 20.37 -3.30 -0.59
N PHE A 174 19.20 -2.68 -0.80
CA PHE A 174 19.13 -1.33 -1.37
C PHE A 174 19.56 -0.25 -0.36
N GLU A 175 19.26 -0.43 0.93
CA GLU A 175 19.76 0.44 2.00
C GLU A 175 21.29 0.34 2.13
N LEU A 176 21.82 -0.88 2.08
CA LEU A 176 23.26 -1.12 2.03
C LEU A 176 23.89 -0.43 0.82
N TYR A 177 23.26 -0.50 -0.35
CA TYR A 177 23.69 0.24 -1.53
C TYR A 177 23.69 1.75 -1.29
N TYR A 178 22.61 2.31 -0.77
CA TYR A 178 22.54 3.75 -0.47
C TYR A 178 23.65 4.16 0.49
N SER A 179 23.88 3.39 1.57
CA SER A 179 24.94 3.68 2.54
C SER A 179 26.36 3.67 1.95
N LEU A 180 26.60 2.86 0.92
CA LEU A 180 27.90 2.71 0.27
C LEU A 180 28.14 3.70 -0.88
N PHE A 181 27.07 4.22 -1.49
CA PHE A 181 27.13 5.01 -2.72
C PHE A 181 26.50 6.41 -2.60
N ASP A 182 25.82 6.70 -1.49
CA ASP A 182 25.07 7.93 -1.21
C ASP A 182 24.06 8.30 -2.32
N LYS A 183 23.41 7.28 -2.89
CA LYS A 183 22.40 7.42 -3.94
C LYS A 183 21.49 6.20 -4.05
N ASP A 184 20.32 6.41 -4.62
CA ASP A 184 19.37 5.34 -4.90
C ASP A 184 19.83 4.43 -6.04
N PHE A 185 19.58 3.12 -5.89
CA PHE A 185 19.76 2.16 -6.97
C PHE A 185 18.67 2.34 -8.04
N LEU A 186 19.06 2.63 -9.28
CA LEU A 186 18.10 2.84 -10.37
C LEU A 186 17.73 1.52 -11.06
N PRO A 187 16.44 1.13 -11.06
CA PRO A 187 16.00 -0.06 -11.78
C PRO A 187 16.01 0.19 -13.28
N ASP A 188 16.21 -0.88 -14.05
CA ASP A 188 16.15 -0.80 -15.50
C ASP A 188 14.79 -0.24 -15.98
N LYS A 189 14.85 0.79 -16.84
CA LYS A 189 13.67 1.50 -17.34
C LYS A 189 12.80 0.62 -18.24
N LEU A 190 13.39 -0.30 -19.00
CA LEU A 190 12.64 -1.23 -19.87
C LEU A 190 11.75 -2.19 -19.07
N ARG A 191 12.16 -2.51 -17.85
CA ARG A 191 11.43 -3.35 -16.91
C ARG A 191 10.21 -2.68 -16.27
N ARG A 192 10.09 -1.34 -16.34
CA ARG A 192 8.92 -0.61 -15.78
C ARG A 192 7.59 -1.01 -16.45
N LYS A 193 7.59 -1.26 -17.76
CA LYS A 193 6.39 -1.73 -18.49
C LYS A 193 6.02 -3.19 -18.15
N GLY A 194 7.01 -4.07 -17.95
CA GLY A 194 6.78 -5.45 -17.48
C GLY A 194 6.16 -5.51 -16.08
N LYS A 195 6.57 -4.59 -15.20
CA LYS A 195 6.06 -4.48 -13.82
C LYS A 195 4.55 -4.23 -13.78
N ALA A 196 3.98 -3.41 -14.66
CA ALA A 196 2.53 -3.17 -14.68
C ALA A 196 1.71 -4.44 -14.98
N LYS A 197 2.16 -5.24 -15.96
CA LYS A 197 1.48 -6.48 -16.35
C LYS A 197 1.51 -7.53 -15.24
N GLU A 198 2.67 -7.84 -14.69
CA GLU A 198 2.81 -8.85 -13.63
C GLU A 198 2.08 -8.47 -12.33
N ARG A 199 2.09 -7.18 -11.98
CA ARG A 199 1.31 -6.67 -10.84
C ARG A 199 -0.19 -6.87 -11.08
N SER A 200 -0.64 -6.55 -12.28
CA SER A 200 -2.04 -6.76 -12.65
C SER A 200 -2.43 -8.22 -12.52
N GLU A 201 -1.62 -9.15 -13.03
CA GLU A 201 -1.89 -10.58 -12.91
C GLU A 201 -1.95 -11.06 -11.45
N TYR A 202 -1.05 -10.59 -10.57
CA TYR A 202 -1.12 -10.89 -9.14
C TYR A 202 -2.46 -10.44 -8.53
N PHE A 203 -2.88 -9.21 -8.82
CA PHE A 203 -4.12 -8.67 -8.30
C PHE A 203 -5.34 -9.37 -8.86
N LYS A 204 -5.33 -9.75 -10.15
CA LYS A 204 -6.39 -10.56 -10.75
C LYS A 204 -6.56 -11.88 -10.01
N ILE A 205 -5.50 -12.67 -9.90
CA ILE A 205 -5.51 -13.97 -9.22
C ILE A 205 -5.98 -13.84 -7.77
N MET A 206 -5.58 -12.76 -7.10
CA MET A 206 -6.01 -12.48 -5.74
C MET A 206 -7.49 -12.15 -5.68
N PHE A 207 -7.97 -11.18 -6.45
CA PHE A 207 -9.35 -10.72 -6.38
C PHE A 207 -10.34 -11.79 -6.85
N GLU A 208 -10.02 -12.55 -7.90
CA GLU A 208 -10.82 -13.70 -8.34
C GLU A 208 -11.04 -14.72 -7.22
N LYS A 209 -10.03 -14.96 -6.38
CA LYS A 209 -10.10 -15.94 -5.28
C LYS A 209 -10.72 -15.37 -4.01
N TYR A 210 -10.36 -14.15 -3.62
CA TYR A 210 -10.65 -13.60 -2.29
C TYR A 210 -11.79 -12.58 -2.28
N MET A 211 -12.31 -12.18 -3.45
CA MET A 211 -13.40 -11.21 -3.59
C MET A 211 -14.44 -11.66 -4.64
N PRO A 212 -15.14 -12.79 -4.41
CA PRO A 212 -16.06 -13.37 -5.40
C PRO A 212 -17.29 -12.49 -5.72
N GLY A 213 -17.60 -11.49 -4.88
CA GLY A 213 -18.63 -10.49 -5.15
C GLY A 213 -18.19 -9.36 -6.09
N TRP A 214 -17.01 -9.46 -6.70
CA TRP A 214 -16.42 -8.45 -7.55
C TRP A 214 -15.93 -9.06 -8.87
N VAL A 215 -16.09 -8.31 -9.96
CA VAL A 215 -15.53 -8.61 -11.28
C VAL A 215 -14.38 -7.66 -11.59
N ILE A 216 -13.37 -8.18 -12.30
CA ILE A 216 -12.22 -7.40 -12.73
C ILE A 216 -12.42 -6.96 -14.17
N GLU A 217 -12.32 -5.65 -14.41
CA GLU A 217 -12.23 -5.08 -15.75
C GLU A 217 -10.82 -4.57 -16.03
N ASN A 218 -10.27 -5.00 -17.17
CA ASN A 218 -9.01 -4.45 -17.68
C ASN A 218 -9.31 -3.13 -18.38
N ILE A 219 -8.91 -2.00 -17.79
CA ILE A 219 -8.99 -0.71 -18.48
C ILE A 219 -7.59 -0.36 -19.00
N PRO A 220 -7.39 -0.33 -20.33
CA PRO A 220 -6.12 0.12 -20.89
C PRO A 220 -6.04 1.66 -20.77
N GLY A 221 -5.44 2.22 -19.70
CA GLY A 221 -5.23 3.68 -19.62
C GLY A 221 -4.80 4.32 -18.28
N MET A 222 -3.99 5.38 -18.43
CA MET A 222 -3.33 6.36 -17.53
C MET A 222 -3.35 6.31 -15.99
N PHE A 223 -4.39 5.83 -15.29
CA PHE A 223 -4.55 6.12 -13.84
C PHE A 223 -4.76 4.90 -12.93
N SER A 224 -5.08 3.73 -13.48
CA SER A 224 -5.21 2.48 -12.73
C SER A 224 -4.87 1.30 -13.62
N ASP A 225 -4.17 0.31 -13.08
CA ASP A 225 -3.79 -0.89 -13.83
C ASP A 225 -5.01 -1.82 -14.03
N LEU A 226 -5.99 -1.80 -13.10
CA LEU A 226 -7.21 -2.62 -13.10
C LEU A 226 -8.38 -1.89 -12.43
N VAL A 227 -9.61 -2.29 -12.73
CA VAL A 227 -10.81 -1.86 -11.98
C VAL A 227 -11.55 -3.06 -11.43
N LEU A 228 -11.89 -3.02 -10.15
CA LEU A 228 -12.83 -3.93 -9.51
C LEU A 228 -14.23 -3.31 -9.54
N LYS A 229 -15.22 -4.04 -10.04
CA LYS A 229 -16.63 -3.67 -9.97
C LYS A 229 -17.42 -4.67 -9.14
N ARG A 230 -18.31 -4.18 -8.29
CA ARG A 230 -19.18 -5.03 -7.49
C ARG A 230 -20.22 -5.70 -8.40
N ILE A 231 -20.47 -6.98 -8.17
CA ILE A 231 -21.59 -7.70 -8.78
C ILE A 231 -22.84 -7.27 -8.02
N ASP A 232 -23.77 -6.61 -8.72
CA ASP A 232 -25.10 -6.25 -8.19
C ASP A 232 -25.97 -7.51 -8.02
#